data_AF-A0A8U1F685-F1
#
_entry.id   AF-A0A8U1F685-F1
#
_cell.length_a   1.000
_cell.length_b   1.000
_cell.length_c   1.000
_cell.angle_alpha   90.00
_cell.angle_beta   90.00
_cell.angle_gamma   90.00
#
_symmetry.space_group_name_H-M   'P 1'
#
loop_
_entity.id
_entity.type
_entity.pdbx_description
1 polymer ?
#
loop_
_entity_poly.entity_id
_entity_poly.type
_entity_poly.pdbx_seq_one_letter_code
_entity_poly.pdbx_strand_id
1 'polypeptide(L)'
;MSGLRRVLRRRLHPLKLVIVALIFVTFLFLIQREVVSQSPSLEEPWLKEIAVKRDAVLGMVMGAVNNFRDAMPKMQIKAPVRQQDNAGDFSCLPGTYTAAELRPALERPPQDPNSPGASGKPFHTDKLSPAEQKEKDRGEEKHCFNLYASDRISLSRDLGPDTRPPECIEQTFKRCPPLLTTSVIIVFHNEGWTTLLRTVYSVLHTSPAIFLKEIILVDDASVDDALKEELDEYLKRLHIVHVVRQRERKGLITARLLGASVATGDILTFLDAHCECFSGWLEPLLARIAENYTAVVSPDITTIDLNTFEFMKPSPYGQNHNRGNFDWGLSFGWESLPDHEKQRRKDETYPIKTPTFAGGLFSISKDYFYLIGSYDEQMEIWGGENIEMSFRVWQCGGQLEIIPCSIVGHVFRTKSPHTFPKGTQVIARNQVRLAEVWMDDYKEIFYRRNQQAAQLAKDRAFGDVGRRVDLRERLQCKSFSWYLKNVYPEVFMPDLNPLHFGSVKNVGKDSCLDAGENNEGGKPLILYPCHGLGGNQYFEYSTHHEIRHNIQKELCLHGTDGAVKLEDCQYKGRNTFVGAEQKWELRENQLFYIPGWNLCLSARHEHPSLVACNPSDRYQLWLYV
;
A
#
# COMPACT_ATOMS: atom_id res chain seq x y z
N MET A 1 43.61 36.42 28.40
CA MET A 1 44.76 35.51 28.64
C MET A 1 44.19 34.10 28.78
N SER A 2 44.64 33.02 28.16
CA SER A 2 45.70 32.76 27.17
C SER A 2 45.68 31.24 26.89
N GLY A 3 45.58 30.83 25.61
CA GLY A 3 45.90 29.47 25.10
C GLY A 3 44.86 28.38 25.39
N LEU A 4 44.44 27.51 24.47
CA LEU A 4 45.08 27.04 23.24
C LEU A 4 43.98 26.65 22.23
N ARG A 5 43.80 27.47 21.18
CA ARG A 5 43.30 27.02 19.88
C ARG A 5 44.44 26.29 19.18
N ARG A 6 44.46 24.96 19.20
CA ARG A 6 45.23 24.09 18.28
C ARG A 6 44.88 22.63 18.60
N VAL A 7 44.00 22.01 17.81
CA VAL A 7 44.17 20.68 17.17
C VAL A 7 42.95 20.49 16.25
N LEU A 8 43.04 21.03 15.03
CA LEU A 8 42.14 20.68 13.92
C LEU A 8 43.01 20.62 12.66
N ARG A 9 43.30 19.38 12.21
CA ARG A 9 43.86 18.94 10.92
C ARG A 9 44.85 17.77 11.11
N ARG A 10 44.34 16.54 11.19
CA ARG A 10 45.13 15.40 10.68
C ARG A 10 44.98 15.41 9.17
N ARG A 11 46.00 15.92 8.47
CA ARG A 11 46.14 15.76 7.01
C ARG A 11 46.24 14.25 6.71
N LEU A 12 45.39 13.72 5.83
CA LEU A 12 45.67 12.43 5.21
C LEU A 12 47.00 12.56 4.44
N HIS A 13 47.95 11.70 4.78
CA HIS A 13 49.29 11.69 4.19
C HIS A 13 49.17 11.36 2.69
N PRO A 14 49.82 12.12 1.78
CA PRO A 14 49.69 11.95 0.33
C PRO A 14 50.01 10.53 -0.15
N LEU A 15 50.89 9.81 0.57
CA LEU A 15 51.20 8.41 0.31
C LEU A 15 49.98 7.47 0.42
N LYS A 16 49.01 7.75 1.31
CA LYS A 16 47.80 6.92 1.46
C LYS A 16 46.81 7.13 0.30
N LEU A 17 46.73 8.35 -0.23
CA LEU A 17 45.93 8.66 -1.42
C LEU A 17 46.50 8.00 -2.67
N VAL A 18 47.83 7.96 -2.80
CA VAL A 18 48.52 7.27 -3.91
C VAL A 18 48.28 5.75 -3.85
N ILE A 19 48.31 5.15 -2.67
CA ILE A 19 48.02 3.71 -2.50
C ILE A 19 46.56 3.40 -2.86
N VAL A 20 45.61 4.21 -2.40
CA VAL A 20 44.19 4.02 -2.72
C VAL A 20 43.94 4.20 -4.23
N ALA A 21 44.57 5.20 -4.85
CA ALA A 21 44.48 5.41 -6.30
C ALA A 21 45.09 4.24 -7.10
N LEU A 22 46.24 3.70 -6.66
CA LEU A 22 46.87 2.53 -7.29
C LEU A 22 45.97 1.28 -7.20
N ILE A 23 45.36 1.03 -6.04
CA ILE A 23 44.41 -0.08 -5.84
C ILE A 23 43.19 0.10 -6.74
N PHE A 24 42.65 1.32 -6.84
CA PHE A 24 41.50 1.61 -7.69
C PHE A 24 41.81 1.44 -9.19
N VAL A 25 42.99 1.88 -9.65
CA VAL A 25 43.41 1.72 -11.05
C VAL A 25 43.69 0.26 -11.38
N THR A 26 44.29 -0.52 -10.47
CA THR A 26 44.46 -1.97 -10.67
C THR A 26 43.12 -2.70 -10.69
N PHE A 27 42.16 -2.30 -9.85
CA PHE A 27 40.81 -2.86 -9.86
C PHE A 27 40.08 -2.55 -11.18
N LEU A 28 40.17 -1.32 -11.69
CA LEU A 28 39.61 -0.96 -13.00
C LEU A 28 40.27 -1.74 -14.14
N PHE A 29 41.59 -1.96 -14.09
CA PHE A 29 42.31 -2.72 -15.11
C PHE A 29 41.91 -4.21 -15.11
N LEU A 30 41.60 -4.79 -13.94
CA LEU A 30 41.10 -6.16 -13.82
C LEU A 30 39.67 -6.29 -14.38
N ILE A 31 38.79 -5.33 -14.10
CA ILE A 31 37.43 -5.29 -14.68
C ILE A 31 37.49 -5.15 -16.20
N GLN A 32 38.39 -4.31 -16.73
CA GLN A 32 38.50 -4.07 -18.17
C GLN A 32 39.06 -5.29 -18.94
N ARG A 33 39.87 -6.13 -18.28
CA ARG A 33 40.41 -7.36 -18.87
C ARG A 33 39.36 -8.48 -18.95
N GLU A 34 38.35 -8.49 -18.09
CA GLU A 34 37.22 -9.42 -18.13
C GLU A 34 36.22 -9.10 -19.25
N VAL A 35 36.09 -7.83 -19.66
CA VAL A 35 35.20 -7.42 -20.76
C VAL A 35 35.72 -7.86 -22.14
N VAL A 36 37.00 -8.22 -22.26
CA VAL A 36 37.65 -8.56 -23.55
C VAL A 36 37.70 -10.07 -23.84
N SER A 37 37.39 -10.96 -22.89
CA SER A 37 37.38 -12.42 -23.15
C SER A 37 35.99 -13.03 -22.98
N GLN A 38 35.16 -12.93 -24.02
CA GLN A 38 33.99 -13.80 -24.18
C GLN A 38 34.24 -14.81 -25.29
N SER A 39 34.54 -16.06 -24.92
CA SER A 39 34.25 -17.29 -25.67
C SER A 39 34.40 -18.51 -24.74
N PRO A 40 33.62 -19.58 -24.91
CA PRO A 40 33.33 -20.54 -23.83
C PRO A 40 34.21 -21.79 -23.90
N SER A 41 34.80 -22.20 -22.77
CA SER A 41 34.95 -23.61 -22.33
C SER A 41 35.97 -23.74 -21.20
N LEU A 42 35.71 -24.74 -20.34
CA LEU A 42 36.51 -25.27 -19.22
C LEU A 42 36.31 -24.58 -17.86
N GLU A 43 35.51 -25.24 -17.02
CA GLU A 43 35.39 -25.00 -15.59
C GLU A 43 36.73 -25.29 -14.89
N GLU A 44 37.45 -24.25 -14.47
CA GLU A 44 38.61 -24.40 -13.60
C GLU A 44 38.28 -24.07 -12.13
N PRO A 45 38.64 -24.95 -11.15
CA PRO A 45 38.27 -24.81 -9.74
C PRO A 45 38.75 -23.55 -9.01
N TRP A 46 39.77 -22.85 -9.51
CA TRP A 46 40.34 -21.66 -8.85
C TRP A 46 39.45 -20.41 -8.99
N LEU A 47 38.54 -20.37 -9.97
CA LEU A 47 37.57 -19.27 -10.13
C LEU A 47 36.55 -19.23 -8.98
N LYS A 48 36.17 -20.38 -8.42
CA LYS A 48 35.31 -20.46 -7.22
C LYS A 48 36.00 -19.88 -5.98
N GLU A 49 37.31 -20.05 -5.86
CA GLU A 49 38.08 -19.53 -4.73
C GLU A 49 38.22 -17.99 -4.77
N ILE A 50 38.21 -17.40 -5.97
CA ILE A 50 38.22 -15.95 -6.15
C ILE A 50 36.85 -15.33 -5.87
N ALA A 51 35.75 -16.00 -6.26
CA ALA A 51 34.39 -15.58 -5.92
C ALA A 51 34.15 -15.57 -4.41
N VAL A 52 34.57 -16.62 -3.70
CA VAL A 52 34.46 -16.70 -2.23
C VAL A 52 35.33 -15.66 -1.53
N LYS A 53 36.53 -15.37 -2.05
CA LYS A 53 37.38 -14.29 -1.53
C LYS A 53 36.80 -12.90 -1.82
N ARG A 54 36.12 -12.70 -2.95
CA ARG A 54 35.37 -11.47 -3.26
C ARG A 54 34.23 -11.24 -2.27
N ASP A 55 33.45 -12.28 -1.95
CA ASP A 55 32.33 -12.17 -0.99
C ASP A 55 32.81 -11.92 0.44
N ALA A 56 33.94 -12.51 0.84
CA ALA A 56 34.57 -12.23 2.13
C ALA A 56 35.09 -10.78 2.22
N VAL A 57 35.67 -10.25 1.14
CA VAL A 57 36.13 -8.85 1.07
C VAL A 57 34.95 -7.89 1.01
N LEU A 58 33.87 -8.22 0.29
CA LEU A 58 32.63 -7.44 0.25
C LEU A 58 31.94 -7.40 1.63
N GLY A 59 31.92 -8.53 2.34
CA GLY A 59 31.44 -8.63 3.72
C GLY A 59 32.28 -7.81 4.70
N MET A 60 33.61 -7.80 4.55
CA MET A 60 34.49 -6.93 5.36
C MET A 60 34.30 -5.45 5.04
N VAL A 61 34.11 -5.07 3.77
CA VAL A 61 33.86 -3.69 3.35
C VAL A 61 32.48 -3.22 3.83
N MET A 62 31.44 -4.06 3.74
CA MET A 62 30.12 -3.76 4.32
C MET A 62 30.16 -3.64 5.86
N GLY A 63 30.93 -4.51 6.54
CA GLY A 63 31.15 -4.43 7.98
C GLY A 63 31.87 -3.15 8.41
N ALA A 64 32.89 -2.73 7.65
CA ALA A 64 33.61 -1.48 7.89
C ALA A 64 32.73 -0.24 7.60
N VAL A 65 31.90 -0.26 6.54
CA VAL A 65 30.96 0.82 6.20
C VAL A 65 29.84 0.93 7.26
N ASN A 66 29.40 -0.18 7.85
CA ASN A 66 28.44 -0.18 8.95
C ASN A 66 29.02 0.45 10.22
N ASN A 67 30.29 0.15 10.57
CA ASN A 67 30.96 0.76 11.73
C ASN A 67 31.26 2.26 11.56
N PHE A 68 31.38 2.78 10.34
CA PHE A 68 31.51 4.23 10.09
C PHE A 68 30.16 4.97 10.09
N ARG A 69 29.04 4.26 9.98
CA ARG A 69 27.69 4.85 9.89
C ARG A 69 27.15 5.35 11.24
N ASP A 70 27.62 4.79 12.35
CA ASP A 70 27.30 5.24 13.71
C ASP A 70 28.05 6.53 14.13
N ALA A 71 29.01 6.98 13.31
CA ALA A 71 29.74 8.24 13.51
C ALA A 71 29.27 9.40 12.62
N MET A 72 28.24 9.19 11.78
CA MET A 72 27.71 10.26 10.93
C MET A 72 26.60 11.04 11.65
N PRO A 73 26.65 12.39 11.67
CA PRO A 73 25.55 13.20 12.17
C PRO A 73 24.29 12.86 11.37
N LYS A 74 23.14 12.75 12.04
CA LYS A 74 21.83 12.49 11.44
C LYS A 74 21.59 13.48 10.29
N MET A 75 21.90 13.09 9.06
CA MET A 75 21.56 13.85 7.86
C MET A 75 20.05 13.64 7.62
N GLN A 76 19.25 14.36 8.42
CA GLN A 76 17.87 14.66 8.07
C GLN A 76 17.92 15.44 6.77
N ILE A 77 17.40 14.84 5.69
CA ILE A 77 17.06 15.61 4.49
C ILE A 77 16.02 16.62 4.95
N LYS A 78 16.31 17.91 4.76
CA LYS A 78 15.28 18.93 4.85
C LYS A 78 14.28 18.59 3.74
N ALA A 79 13.00 18.46 4.10
CA ALA A 79 11.93 18.45 3.12
C ALA A 79 12.20 19.55 2.07
N PRO A 80 11.83 19.35 0.79
CA PRO A 80 11.98 20.38 -0.24
C PRO A 80 11.60 21.75 0.34
N VAL A 81 12.41 22.78 0.12
CA VAL A 81 12.07 24.10 0.66
C VAL A 81 10.97 24.65 -0.24
N ARG A 82 9.79 24.96 0.33
CA ARG A 82 8.75 25.70 -0.37
C ARG A 82 9.39 26.97 -0.95
N GLN A 83 9.46 27.09 -2.27
CA GLN A 83 9.71 28.39 -2.89
C GLN A 83 8.51 29.25 -2.50
N GLN A 84 8.72 30.21 -1.60
CA GLN A 84 7.73 31.22 -1.26
C GLN A 84 7.62 32.20 -2.43
N ASP A 85 7.09 31.74 -3.57
CA ASP A 85 6.66 32.64 -4.61
C ASP A 85 5.27 33.15 -4.20
N ASN A 86 5.26 34.40 -3.72
CA ASN A 86 4.14 35.16 -3.18
C ASN A 86 3.64 34.67 -1.81
N ALA A 87 4.32 35.13 -0.75
CA ALA A 87 3.62 35.48 0.47
C ALA A 87 2.65 36.63 0.16
N GLY A 88 1.51 36.29 -0.45
CA GLY A 88 0.31 37.12 -0.30
C GLY A 88 0.08 37.30 1.19
N ASP A 89 -0.27 38.51 1.58
CA ASP A 89 -0.47 38.99 2.94
C ASP A 89 -1.54 38.14 3.67
N PHE A 90 -1.19 36.92 4.08
CA PHE A 90 -2.09 36.06 4.85
C PHE A 90 -2.20 36.71 6.23
N SER A 91 -3.29 37.46 6.41
CA SER A 91 -3.77 37.95 7.68
C SER A 91 -3.89 36.79 8.68
N CYS A 92 -2.81 36.54 9.42
CA CYS A 92 -2.74 35.56 10.51
C CYS A 92 -3.59 36.08 11.67
N LEU A 93 -4.89 35.73 11.65
CA LEU A 93 -5.82 36.12 12.69
C LEU A 93 -5.55 35.32 13.97
N PRO A 94 -5.67 35.94 15.16
CA PRO A 94 -5.54 35.21 16.42
C PRO A 94 -6.76 34.34 16.72
N GLY A 95 -6.59 33.41 17.66
CA GLY A 95 -7.65 32.56 18.17
C GLY A 95 -8.01 31.38 17.27
N THR A 96 -9.20 30.83 17.48
CA THR A 96 -9.72 29.66 16.76
C THR A 96 -10.97 30.02 15.96
N TYR A 97 -11.25 29.26 14.91
CA TYR A 97 -12.51 29.38 14.18
C TYR A 97 -13.70 29.05 15.10
N THR A 98 -14.77 29.81 14.97
CA THR A 98 -16.04 29.60 15.67
C THR A 98 -16.93 28.63 14.90
N ALA A 99 -17.89 28.01 15.59
CA ALA A 99 -18.89 27.16 14.93
C ALA A 99 -19.72 27.91 13.85
N ALA A 100 -19.86 29.23 13.98
CA ALA A 100 -20.54 30.05 12.96
C ALA A 100 -19.69 30.23 11.69
N GLU A 101 -18.37 30.33 11.82
CA GLU A 101 -17.44 30.37 10.68
C GLU A 101 -17.33 28.99 10.00
N LEU A 102 -17.46 27.91 10.77
CA LEU A 102 -17.39 26.53 10.28
C LEU A 102 -18.74 25.96 9.79
N ARG A 103 -19.72 26.81 9.47
CA ARG A 103 -21.00 26.35 8.92
C ARG A 103 -20.80 25.67 7.55
N PRO A 104 -21.58 24.61 7.24
CA PRO A 104 -21.43 23.88 6.00
C PRO A 104 -21.83 24.71 4.77
N ALA A 105 -21.37 24.31 3.60
CA ALA A 105 -21.73 24.93 2.32
C ALA A 105 -23.23 24.85 2.00
N LEU A 106 -23.90 23.80 2.47
CA LEU A 106 -25.34 23.62 2.34
C LEU A 106 -25.94 23.06 3.62
N GLU A 107 -26.89 23.75 4.23
CA GLU A 107 -27.60 23.23 5.40
C GLU A 107 -28.39 21.96 5.04
N ARG A 108 -28.26 20.93 5.88
CA ARG A 108 -28.99 19.67 5.70
C ARG A 108 -30.47 19.90 6.02
N PRO A 109 -31.41 19.52 5.12
CA PRO A 109 -32.83 19.62 5.44
C PRO A 109 -33.21 18.69 6.60
N PRO A 110 -34.29 18.97 7.34
CA PRO A 110 -34.81 18.04 8.36
C PRO A 110 -35.06 16.66 7.76
N GLN A 111 -34.61 15.61 8.45
CA GLN A 111 -34.77 14.22 8.02
C GLN A 111 -35.90 13.54 8.81
N ASP A 112 -36.64 12.65 8.16
CA ASP A 112 -37.60 11.77 8.83
C ASP A 112 -36.83 10.60 9.49
N PRO A 113 -36.86 10.45 10.82
CA PRO A 113 -36.13 9.39 11.52
C PRO A 113 -36.65 7.97 11.20
N ASN A 114 -37.81 7.85 10.56
CA ASN A 114 -38.41 6.58 10.14
C ASN A 114 -38.16 6.27 8.65
N SER A 115 -37.53 7.19 7.90
CA SER A 115 -37.22 6.97 6.49
C SER A 115 -36.16 5.86 6.30
N PRO A 116 -36.14 5.17 5.14
CA PRO A 116 -35.16 4.14 4.86
C PRO A 116 -33.72 4.66 5.03
N GLY A 117 -32.92 3.93 5.82
CA GLY A 117 -31.51 4.26 6.06
C GLY A 117 -31.27 5.55 6.87
N ALA A 118 -32.31 6.11 7.51
CA ALA A 118 -32.21 7.31 8.34
C ALA A 118 -31.15 7.15 9.44
N SER A 119 -30.39 8.21 9.69
CA SER A 119 -29.30 8.23 10.69
C SER A 119 -28.25 7.13 10.49
N GLY A 120 -28.05 6.66 9.24
CA GLY A 120 -27.08 5.63 8.89
C GLY A 120 -27.47 4.21 9.30
N LYS A 121 -28.73 3.95 9.67
CA LYS A 121 -29.24 2.61 10.04
C LYS A 121 -29.30 1.67 8.82
N PRO A 122 -29.27 0.33 9.01
CA PRO A 122 -29.46 -0.62 7.92
C PRO A 122 -30.86 -0.48 7.30
N PHE A 123 -30.94 -0.53 5.97
CA PHE A 123 -32.18 -0.72 5.23
C PHE A 123 -32.30 -2.17 4.75
N HIS A 124 -33.12 -2.95 5.45
CA HIS A 124 -33.35 -4.36 5.11
C HIS A 124 -34.34 -4.50 3.96
N THR A 125 -33.97 -5.26 2.93
CA THR A 125 -34.78 -5.49 1.72
C THR A 125 -35.22 -6.95 1.62
N ASP A 126 -35.70 -7.55 2.73
CA ASP A 126 -35.96 -8.99 2.82
C ASP A 126 -37.34 -9.40 2.26
N LYS A 127 -38.26 -8.45 2.12
CA LYS A 127 -39.64 -8.68 1.66
C LYS A 127 -39.91 -7.84 0.41
N LEU A 128 -39.39 -8.29 -0.72
CA LEU A 128 -39.58 -7.65 -2.02
C LEU A 128 -40.60 -8.43 -2.85
N SER A 129 -41.41 -7.71 -3.62
CA SER A 129 -42.18 -8.32 -4.71
C SER A 129 -41.24 -8.89 -5.78
N PRO A 130 -41.70 -9.82 -6.65
CA PRO A 130 -40.87 -10.36 -7.71
C PRO A 130 -40.29 -9.29 -8.66
N ALA A 131 -41.00 -8.19 -8.87
CA ALA A 131 -40.53 -7.07 -9.70
C ALA A 131 -39.41 -6.29 -9.01
N GLU A 132 -39.55 -6.00 -7.72
CA GLU A 132 -38.54 -5.31 -6.91
C GLU A 132 -37.29 -6.17 -6.72
N GLN A 133 -37.44 -7.49 -6.54
CA GLN A 133 -36.29 -8.40 -6.49
C GLN A 133 -35.49 -8.35 -7.79
N LYS A 134 -36.15 -8.33 -8.95
CA LYS A 134 -35.48 -8.19 -10.24
C LYS A 134 -34.78 -6.84 -10.41
N GLU A 135 -35.36 -5.76 -9.88
CA GLU A 135 -34.72 -4.43 -9.84
C GLU A 135 -33.45 -4.46 -8.99
N LYS A 136 -33.51 -5.06 -7.80
CA LYS A 136 -32.37 -5.28 -6.91
C LYS A 136 -31.26 -6.10 -7.58
N ASP A 137 -31.59 -7.26 -8.13
CA ASP A 137 -30.63 -8.16 -8.79
C ASP A 137 -29.90 -7.46 -9.94
N ARG A 138 -30.63 -6.67 -10.75
CA ARG A 138 -30.03 -5.86 -11.83
C ARG A 138 -29.08 -4.80 -11.31
N GLY A 139 -29.42 -4.16 -10.18
CA GLY A 139 -28.56 -3.19 -9.52
C GLY A 139 -27.26 -3.82 -9.01
N GLU A 140 -27.38 -4.98 -8.34
CA GLU A 140 -26.24 -5.72 -7.80
C GLU A 140 -25.33 -6.27 -8.90
N GLU A 141 -25.89 -6.79 -10.00
CA GLU A 141 -25.12 -7.25 -11.16
C GLU A 141 -24.31 -6.11 -11.80
N LYS A 142 -24.92 -4.94 -11.95
CA LYS A 142 -24.29 -3.78 -12.62
C LYS A 142 -23.28 -3.05 -11.74
N HIS A 143 -23.59 -2.85 -10.45
CA HIS A 143 -22.83 -1.97 -9.58
C HIS A 143 -22.04 -2.70 -8.49
N CYS A 144 -22.26 -4.01 -8.30
CA CYS A 144 -21.66 -4.83 -7.25
C CYS A 144 -22.02 -4.37 -5.82
N PHE A 145 -23.16 -3.68 -5.67
CA PHE A 145 -23.79 -3.32 -4.40
C PHE A 145 -25.30 -3.16 -4.62
N ASN A 146 -26.09 -3.13 -3.55
CA ASN A 146 -27.55 -3.03 -3.59
C ASN A 146 -28.02 -1.62 -3.97
N LEU A 147 -28.02 -1.30 -5.27
CA LEU A 147 -28.51 -0.01 -5.77
C LEU A 147 -29.99 0.23 -5.42
N TYR A 148 -30.81 -0.82 -5.38
CA TYR A 148 -32.22 -0.74 -4.99
C TYR A 148 -32.40 -0.11 -3.60
N ALA A 149 -31.55 -0.50 -2.64
CA ALA A 149 -31.52 0.10 -1.32
C ALA A 149 -31.08 1.58 -1.40
N SER A 150 -29.99 1.87 -2.11
CA SER A 150 -29.52 3.24 -2.30
C SER A 150 -30.59 4.16 -2.90
N ASP A 151 -31.35 3.68 -3.89
CA ASP A 151 -32.35 4.49 -4.58
C ASP A 151 -33.53 4.91 -3.68
N ARG A 152 -33.71 4.23 -2.54
CA ARG A 152 -34.76 4.49 -1.55
C ARG A 152 -34.25 5.22 -0.31
N ILE A 153 -32.94 5.42 -0.20
CA ILE A 153 -32.29 6.16 0.89
C ILE A 153 -32.07 7.62 0.46
N SER A 154 -32.44 8.56 1.34
CA SER A 154 -32.27 10.01 1.12
C SER A 154 -30.84 10.37 0.66
N LEU A 155 -30.73 11.25 -0.34
CA LEU A 155 -29.45 11.83 -0.77
C LEU A 155 -28.83 12.75 0.30
N SER A 156 -29.68 13.26 1.21
CA SER A 156 -29.29 14.20 2.27
C SER A 156 -29.39 13.56 3.66
N ARG A 157 -29.38 12.22 3.78
CA ARG A 157 -29.52 11.53 5.06
C ARG A 157 -28.48 12.05 6.08
N ASP A 158 -28.90 12.19 7.33
CA ASP A 158 -27.95 12.34 8.43
C ASP A 158 -27.36 10.98 8.81
N LEU A 159 -26.28 11.01 9.58
CA LEU A 159 -25.62 9.82 10.13
C LEU A 159 -25.83 9.71 11.65
N GLY A 160 -26.90 10.33 12.17
CA GLY A 160 -27.26 10.36 13.58
C GLY A 160 -26.36 11.27 14.42
N PRO A 161 -26.31 11.05 15.75
CA PRO A 161 -25.44 11.81 16.64
C PRO A 161 -23.96 11.55 16.33
N ASP A 162 -23.11 12.54 16.60
CA ASP A 162 -21.67 12.41 16.51
C ASP A 162 -21.16 11.47 17.62
N THR A 163 -20.64 10.31 17.22
CA THR A 163 -20.12 9.27 18.12
C THR A 163 -18.60 9.18 18.10
N ARG A 164 -17.90 10.20 17.57
CA ARG A 164 -16.44 10.26 17.64
C ARG A 164 -15.96 10.40 19.09
N PRO A 165 -14.67 10.10 19.35
CA PRO A 165 -14.04 10.41 20.62
C PRO A 165 -14.28 11.88 21.05
N PRO A 166 -14.52 12.17 22.34
CA PRO A 166 -14.85 13.53 22.80
C PRO A 166 -13.84 14.59 22.37
N GLU A 167 -12.54 14.26 22.39
CA GLU A 167 -11.47 15.16 21.96
C GLU A 167 -11.55 15.57 20.49
N CYS A 168 -12.17 14.74 19.63
CA CYS A 168 -12.42 15.07 18.22
C CYS A 168 -13.60 16.03 18.06
N ILE A 169 -14.63 15.88 18.90
CA ILE A 169 -15.83 16.75 18.90
C ILE A 169 -15.47 18.12 19.48
N GLU A 170 -14.64 18.15 20.51
CA GLU A 170 -14.19 19.36 21.20
C GLU A 170 -12.99 20.04 20.52
N GLN A 171 -12.43 19.44 19.46
CA GLN A 171 -11.28 19.97 18.75
C GLN A 171 -11.56 21.36 18.19
N THR A 172 -10.64 22.29 18.44
CA THR A 172 -10.70 23.65 17.88
C THR A 172 -9.54 23.88 16.92
N PHE A 173 -9.80 24.64 15.86
CA PHE A 173 -8.83 24.89 14.80
C PHE A 173 -8.32 26.33 14.87
N LYS A 174 -6.99 26.50 14.94
CA LYS A 174 -6.36 27.82 14.99
C LYS A 174 -6.57 28.55 13.66
N ARG A 175 -6.77 29.87 13.72
CA ARG A 175 -6.78 30.74 12.54
C ARG A 175 -5.37 31.05 12.01
N CYS A 176 -4.32 30.63 12.73
CA CYS A 176 -2.94 30.79 12.32
C CYS A 176 -2.06 29.55 12.63
N PRO A 177 -1.38 28.96 11.62
CA PRO A 177 -1.56 29.25 10.20
C PRO A 177 -3.03 29.04 9.77
N PRO A 178 -3.56 29.83 8.83
CA PRO A 178 -4.94 29.69 8.41
C PRO A 178 -5.15 28.32 7.75
N LEU A 179 -6.34 27.76 7.91
CA LEU A 179 -6.74 26.62 7.09
C LEU A 179 -6.91 27.09 5.64
N LEU A 180 -6.40 26.27 4.72
CA LEU A 180 -6.42 26.58 3.29
C LEU A 180 -7.65 26.01 2.62
N THR A 181 -8.00 26.54 1.46
CA THR A 181 -9.16 26.07 0.70
C THR A 181 -8.87 24.73 0.03
N THR A 182 -9.90 23.92 -0.18
CA THR A 182 -9.78 22.63 -0.88
C THR A 182 -10.70 22.56 -2.10
N SER A 183 -10.20 21.92 -3.16
CA SER A 183 -11.01 21.40 -4.26
C SER A 183 -11.24 19.90 -4.02
N VAL A 184 -12.50 19.51 -3.84
CA VAL A 184 -12.86 18.11 -3.70
C VAL A 184 -12.99 17.49 -5.09
N ILE A 185 -12.22 16.44 -5.38
CA ILE A 185 -12.19 15.78 -6.69
C ILE A 185 -12.79 14.38 -6.55
N ILE A 186 -13.88 14.12 -7.28
CA ILE A 186 -14.58 12.83 -7.28
C ILE A 186 -14.55 12.27 -8.70
N VAL A 187 -13.81 11.17 -8.89
CA VAL A 187 -13.79 10.46 -10.17
C VAL A 187 -14.91 9.43 -10.18
N PHE A 188 -15.60 9.30 -11.31
CA PHE A 188 -16.64 8.28 -11.48
C PHE A 188 -16.62 7.66 -12.89
N HIS A 189 -17.07 6.41 -12.97
CA HIS A 189 -17.29 5.68 -14.22
C HIS A 189 -18.47 4.73 -14.03
N ASN A 190 -19.61 5.01 -14.69
CA ASN A 190 -20.85 4.23 -14.56
C ASN A 190 -21.32 4.05 -13.10
N GLU A 191 -21.19 5.11 -12.30
CA GLU A 191 -21.63 5.07 -10.90
C GLU A 191 -23.16 5.13 -10.78
N GLY A 192 -23.72 4.56 -9.72
CA GLY A 192 -25.13 4.73 -9.40
C GLY A 192 -25.48 6.21 -9.19
N TRP A 193 -26.59 6.67 -9.79
CA TRP A 193 -27.04 8.07 -9.68
C TRP A 193 -27.17 8.51 -8.21
N THR A 194 -27.79 7.68 -7.38
CA THR A 194 -28.05 8.00 -5.98
C THR A 194 -26.80 7.94 -5.10
N THR A 195 -25.86 7.04 -5.37
CA THR A 195 -24.58 6.99 -4.65
C THR A 195 -23.67 8.17 -5.01
N LEU A 196 -23.57 8.51 -6.31
CA LEU A 196 -22.82 9.68 -6.78
C LEU A 196 -23.35 10.97 -6.15
N LEU A 197 -24.66 11.21 -6.24
CA LEU A 197 -25.25 12.43 -5.71
C LEU A 197 -25.24 12.47 -4.18
N ARG A 198 -25.44 11.34 -3.50
CA ARG A 198 -25.31 11.28 -2.03
C ARG A 198 -23.90 11.66 -1.59
N THR A 199 -22.87 11.27 -2.34
CA THR A 199 -21.49 11.73 -2.09
C THR A 199 -21.38 13.25 -2.20
N VAL A 200 -21.89 13.85 -3.29
CA VAL A 200 -21.89 15.31 -3.50
C VAL A 200 -22.62 16.05 -2.38
N TYR A 201 -23.84 15.62 -2.06
CA TYR A 201 -24.62 16.23 -0.98
C TYR A 201 -23.96 16.04 0.38
N SER A 202 -23.36 14.88 0.65
CA SER A 202 -22.65 14.63 1.89
C SER A 202 -21.48 15.60 2.08
N VAL A 203 -20.68 15.84 1.03
CA VAL A 203 -19.61 16.86 1.05
C VAL A 203 -20.19 18.25 1.33
N LEU A 204 -21.24 18.66 0.60
CA LEU A 204 -21.87 19.98 0.78
C LEU A 204 -22.44 20.18 2.19
N HIS A 205 -23.01 19.12 2.79
CA HIS A 205 -23.63 19.17 4.11
C HIS A 205 -22.65 19.14 5.28
N THR A 206 -21.40 18.74 5.04
CA THR A 206 -20.43 18.48 6.11
C THR A 206 -19.13 19.27 5.99
N SER A 207 -18.90 19.95 4.86
CA SER A 207 -17.69 20.75 4.63
C SER A 207 -17.96 22.23 4.88
N PRO A 208 -17.16 22.92 5.72
CA PRO A 208 -17.31 24.35 5.95
C PRO A 208 -17.25 25.18 4.67
N ALA A 209 -18.21 26.09 4.51
CA ALA A 209 -18.36 26.92 3.30
C ALA A 209 -17.11 27.75 2.97
N ILE A 210 -16.38 28.20 4.00
CA ILE A 210 -15.18 29.02 3.85
C ILE A 210 -13.96 28.25 3.31
N PHE A 211 -13.97 26.91 3.39
CA PHE A 211 -12.86 26.07 2.94
C PHE A 211 -13.20 25.21 1.73
N LEU A 212 -14.47 24.91 1.48
CA LEU A 212 -14.89 24.18 0.29
C LEU A 212 -14.92 25.12 -0.92
N LYS A 213 -13.85 25.12 -1.72
CA LYS A 213 -13.72 25.98 -2.90
C LYS A 213 -14.65 25.54 -4.02
N GLU A 214 -14.64 24.25 -4.32
CA GLU A 214 -15.35 23.62 -5.41
C GLU A 214 -15.40 22.09 -5.25
N ILE A 215 -16.36 21.46 -5.92
CA ILE A 215 -16.46 20.01 -6.10
C ILE A 215 -16.34 19.72 -7.60
N ILE A 216 -15.33 18.94 -7.97
CA ILE A 216 -14.98 18.59 -9.34
C ILE A 216 -15.34 17.13 -9.56
N LEU A 217 -16.40 16.89 -10.32
CA LEU A 217 -16.77 15.55 -10.74
C LEU A 217 -16.06 15.23 -12.04
N VAL A 218 -15.24 14.19 -12.07
CA VAL A 218 -14.54 13.78 -13.29
C VAL A 218 -15.15 12.48 -13.81
N ASP A 219 -15.84 12.59 -14.95
CA ASP A 219 -16.41 11.45 -15.66
C ASP A 219 -15.33 10.77 -16.50
N ASP A 220 -14.94 9.55 -16.13
CA ASP A 220 -14.03 8.71 -16.91
C ASP A 220 -14.77 7.92 -18.00
N ALA A 221 -15.37 8.64 -18.96
CA ALA A 221 -16.09 8.08 -20.10
C ALA A 221 -17.22 7.09 -19.71
N SER A 222 -18.13 7.52 -18.83
CA SER A 222 -19.35 6.77 -18.51
C SER A 222 -20.24 6.60 -19.75
N VAL A 223 -20.89 5.45 -19.83
CA VAL A 223 -21.80 5.10 -20.94
C VAL A 223 -23.27 5.38 -20.61
N ASP A 224 -23.63 5.35 -19.32
CA ASP A 224 -25.00 5.59 -18.86
C ASP A 224 -25.49 7.00 -19.21
N ASP A 225 -26.63 7.09 -19.91
CA ASP A 225 -27.15 8.36 -20.41
C ASP A 225 -27.56 9.32 -19.29
N ALA A 226 -28.08 8.80 -18.18
CA ALA A 226 -28.41 9.60 -16.99
C ALA A 226 -27.18 10.35 -16.44
N LEU A 227 -25.97 9.81 -16.63
CA LEU A 227 -24.74 10.45 -16.17
C LEU A 227 -24.25 11.55 -17.11
N LYS A 228 -24.87 11.79 -18.27
CA LYS A 228 -24.47 12.79 -19.27
C LYS A 228 -25.20 14.11 -19.04
N GLU A 229 -26.04 14.52 -19.99
CA GLU A 229 -26.74 15.80 -20.00
C GLU A 229 -27.68 15.95 -18.80
N GLU A 230 -28.35 14.87 -18.38
CA GLU A 230 -29.24 14.90 -17.20
C GLU A 230 -28.48 15.25 -15.91
N LEU A 231 -27.28 14.68 -15.72
CA LEU A 231 -26.40 15.03 -14.60
C LEU A 231 -25.95 16.50 -14.68
N ASP A 232 -25.55 16.96 -15.87
CA ASP A 232 -25.11 18.34 -16.06
C ASP A 232 -26.22 19.34 -15.71
N GLU A 233 -27.45 19.10 -16.18
CA GLU A 233 -28.61 19.93 -15.86
C GLU A 233 -28.96 19.89 -14.37
N TYR A 234 -28.91 18.70 -13.75
CA TYR A 234 -29.16 18.56 -12.31
C TYR A 234 -28.16 19.37 -11.48
N LEU A 235 -26.88 19.37 -11.85
CA LEU A 235 -25.81 20.01 -11.09
C LEU A 235 -25.76 21.52 -11.23
N LYS A 236 -26.38 22.12 -12.27
CA LYS A 236 -26.45 23.59 -12.44
C LYS A 236 -27.05 24.32 -11.23
N ARG A 237 -27.89 23.66 -10.44
CA ARG A 237 -28.46 24.21 -9.20
C ARG A 237 -27.47 24.28 -8.03
N LEU A 238 -26.33 23.59 -8.15
CA LEU A 238 -25.27 23.51 -7.15
C LEU A 238 -24.05 24.31 -7.64
N HIS A 239 -24.03 25.61 -7.35
CA HIS A 239 -23.10 26.59 -7.95
C HIS A 239 -21.60 26.25 -7.89
N ILE A 240 -21.15 25.49 -6.88
CA ILE A 240 -19.73 25.14 -6.70
C ILE A 240 -19.38 23.73 -7.21
N VAL A 241 -20.35 23.03 -7.84
CA VAL A 241 -20.18 21.68 -8.35
C VAL A 241 -20.13 21.73 -9.87
N HIS A 242 -19.10 21.14 -10.48
CA HIS A 242 -18.97 21.08 -11.92
C HIS A 242 -18.42 19.75 -12.40
N VAL A 243 -18.76 19.40 -13.64
CA VAL A 243 -18.37 18.14 -14.27
C VAL A 243 -17.28 18.39 -15.31
N VAL A 244 -16.25 17.56 -15.27
CA VAL A 244 -15.19 17.49 -16.27
C VAL A 244 -15.28 16.14 -16.96
N ARG A 245 -15.37 16.15 -18.29
CA ARG A 245 -15.61 14.94 -19.08
C ARG A 245 -14.32 14.45 -19.72
N GLN A 246 -13.88 13.25 -19.35
CA GLN A 246 -12.83 12.54 -20.08
C GLN A 246 -13.47 11.77 -21.24
N ARG A 247 -13.07 12.09 -22.48
CA ARG A 247 -13.72 11.56 -23.69
C ARG A 247 -13.47 10.06 -23.92
N GLU A 248 -12.35 9.56 -23.42
CA GLU A 248 -11.92 8.17 -23.57
C GLU A 248 -11.66 7.57 -22.21
N ARG A 249 -11.98 6.29 -22.03
CA ARG A 249 -11.74 5.60 -20.76
C ARG A 249 -10.25 5.40 -20.53
N LYS A 250 -9.66 6.18 -19.62
CA LYS A 250 -8.22 6.15 -19.29
C LYS A 250 -7.93 5.77 -17.85
N GLY A 251 -8.96 5.58 -17.03
CA GLY A 251 -8.81 5.12 -15.66
C GLY A 251 -8.76 6.22 -14.62
N LEU A 252 -8.78 5.76 -13.36
CA LEU A 252 -8.77 6.57 -12.15
C LEU A 252 -7.61 7.57 -12.14
N ILE A 253 -6.42 7.14 -12.52
CA ILE A 253 -5.19 7.92 -12.42
C ILE A 253 -5.25 9.15 -13.34
N THR A 254 -5.56 8.91 -14.62
CA THR A 254 -5.69 9.99 -15.61
C THR A 254 -6.83 10.93 -15.26
N ALA A 255 -7.97 10.40 -14.81
CA ALA A 255 -9.11 11.21 -14.39
C ALA A 255 -8.80 12.07 -13.15
N ARG A 256 -8.08 11.55 -12.15
CA ARG A 256 -7.62 12.33 -10.99
C ARG A 256 -6.66 13.44 -11.39
N LEU A 257 -5.75 13.17 -12.32
CA LEU A 257 -4.83 14.19 -12.87
C LEU A 257 -5.61 15.27 -13.63
N LEU A 258 -6.64 14.90 -14.40
CA LEU A 258 -7.52 15.85 -15.07
C LEU A 258 -8.24 16.76 -14.06
N GLY A 259 -8.84 16.17 -13.01
CA GLY A 259 -9.45 16.95 -11.92
C GLY A 259 -8.45 17.87 -11.21
N ALA A 260 -7.26 17.37 -10.89
CA ALA A 260 -6.20 18.15 -10.25
C ALA A 260 -5.67 19.30 -11.13
N SER A 261 -5.72 19.15 -12.46
CA SER A 261 -5.25 20.17 -13.41
C SER A 261 -6.17 21.38 -13.48
N VAL A 262 -7.48 21.19 -13.26
CA VAL A 262 -8.48 22.26 -13.27
C VAL A 262 -8.79 22.82 -11.88
N ALA A 263 -8.44 22.08 -10.82
CA ALA A 263 -8.64 22.49 -9.44
C ALA A 263 -7.94 23.83 -9.13
N THR A 264 -8.61 24.69 -8.38
CA THR A 264 -8.14 26.03 -8.00
C THR A 264 -7.92 26.20 -6.51
N GLY A 265 -8.33 25.24 -5.68
CA GLY A 265 -8.04 25.17 -4.26
C GLY A 265 -6.57 24.90 -3.96
N ASP A 266 -6.14 25.31 -2.77
CA ASP A 266 -4.77 25.13 -2.29
C ASP A 266 -4.47 23.66 -1.92
N ILE A 267 -5.51 22.94 -1.53
CA ILE A 267 -5.51 21.53 -1.15
C ILE A 267 -6.37 20.76 -2.16
N LEU A 268 -5.92 19.56 -2.54
CA LEU A 268 -6.69 18.60 -3.32
C LEU A 268 -7.22 17.55 -2.35
N THR A 269 -8.54 17.36 -2.30
CA THR A 269 -9.18 16.31 -1.51
C THR A 269 -9.84 15.32 -2.46
N PHE A 270 -9.28 14.12 -2.58
CA PHE A 270 -9.83 13.06 -3.42
C PHE A 270 -10.82 12.23 -2.62
N LEU A 271 -11.97 11.94 -3.23
CA LEU A 271 -12.98 11.01 -2.72
C LEU A 271 -13.46 10.11 -3.86
N ASP A 272 -13.91 8.91 -3.53
CA ASP A 272 -14.60 8.05 -4.48
C ASP A 272 -16.10 8.42 -4.56
N ALA A 273 -16.78 8.02 -5.63
CA ALA A 273 -18.15 8.45 -5.94
C ALA A 273 -19.27 7.73 -5.13
N HIS A 274 -18.90 7.01 -4.08
CA HIS A 274 -19.81 6.23 -3.23
C HIS A 274 -19.35 6.33 -1.78
N CYS A 275 -19.24 7.57 -1.32
CA CYS A 275 -18.78 7.94 0.01
C CYS A 275 -19.82 8.77 0.76
N GLU A 276 -19.79 8.71 2.09
CA GLU A 276 -20.55 9.59 2.96
C GLU A 276 -19.65 10.15 4.06
N CYS A 277 -19.53 11.47 4.10
CA CYS A 277 -18.70 12.20 5.04
C CYS A 277 -19.40 12.31 6.40
N PHE A 278 -18.67 12.03 7.48
CA PHE A 278 -19.16 12.23 8.84
C PHE A 278 -19.02 13.70 9.27
N SER A 279 -19.65 14.09 10.37
CA SER A 279 -19.54 15.45 10.91
C SER A 279 -18.09 15.80 11.25
N GLY A 280 -17.64 16.99 10.84
CA GLY A 280 -16.29 17.50 11.15
C GLY A 280 -15.14 16.72 10.50
N TRP A 281 -15.39 16.09 9.34
CA TRP A 281 -14.39 15.27 8.66
C TRP A 281 -13.27 16.09 8.00
N LEU A 282 -13.55 17.31 7.54
CA LEU A 282 -12.65 18.04 6.64
C LEU A 282 -11.59 18.83 7.42
N GLU A 283 -11.99 19.49 8.49
CA GLU A 283 -11.17 20.42 9.26
C GLU A 283 -9.89 19.76 9.83
N PRO A 284 -9.93 18.53 10.39
CA PRO A 284 -8.72 17.85 10.85
C PRO A 284 -7.71 17.59 9.72
N LEU A 285 -8.18 17.29 8.51
CA LEU A 285 -7.31 17.05 7.34
C LEU A 285 -6.62 18.36 6.92
N LEU A 286 -7.39 19.43 6.76
CA LEU A 286 -6.85 20.74 6.37
C LEU A 286 -5.90 21.30 7.43
N ALA A 287 -6.24 21.14 8.71
CA ALA A 287 -5.40 21.58 9.83
C ALA A 287 -4.06 20.87 9.83
N ARG A 288 -4.05 19.55 9.57
CA ARG A 288 -2.81 18.80 9.53
C ARG A 288 -1.90 19.24 8.37
N ILE A 289 -2.45 19.52 7.20
CA ILE A 289 -1.68 20.04 6.06
C ILE A 289 -1.18 21.47 6.34
N ALA A 290 -1.95 22.30 7.02
CA ALA A 290 -1.53 23.64 7.43
C ALA A 290 -0.33 23.61 8.39
N GLU A 291 -0.27 22.62 9.29
CA GLU A 291 0.88 22.40 10.19
C GLU A 291 2.09 21.80 9.46
N ASN A 292 1.85 20.86 8.55
CA ASN A 292 2.88 20.18 7.78
C ASN A 292 2.42 20.01 6.32
N TYR A 293 2.85 20.92 5.45
CA TYR A 293 2.45 20.92 4.04
C TYR A 293 2.91 19.68 3.24
N THR A 294 3.85 18.89 3.78
CA THR A 294 4.33 17.63 3.19
C THR A 294 3.58 16.39 3.69
N ALA A 295 2.62 16.58 4.60
CA ALA A 295 1.74 15.51 5.04
C ALA A 295 0.66 15.23 3.97
N VAL A 296 0.54 13.95 3.63
CA VAL A 296 -0.57 13.41 2.83
C VAL A 296 -1.47 12.68 3.82
N VAL A 297 -2.69 13.17 3.97
CA VAL A 297 -3.58 12.80 5.08
C VAL A 297 -4.83 12.12 4.57
N SER A 298 -5.15 10.96 5.12
CA SER A 298 -6.39 10.22 4.84
C SER A 298 -7.35 10.33 6.02
N PRO A 299 -8.68 10.33 5.77
CA PRO A 299 -9.63 10.03 6.83
C PRO A 299 -9.43 8.59 7.32
N ASP A 300 -9.92 8.29 8.52
CA ASP A 300 -10.22 6.93 8.92
C ASP A 300 -11.47 6.46 8.16
N ILE A 301 -11.26 5.47 7.27
CA ILE A 301 -12.27 5.03 6.32
C ILE A 301 -13.10 3.94 6.99
N THR A 302 -14.39 4.22 7.14
CA THR A 302 -15.34 3.25 7.68
C THR A 302 -16.18 2.61 6.60
N THR A 303 -16.77 1.47 6.91
CA THR A 303 -17.60 0.71 5.98
C THR A 303 -19.01 1.28 5.90
N ILE A 304 -19.49 1.47 4.67
CA ILE A 304 -20.92 1.48 4.37
C ILE A 304 -21.25 0.10 3.81
N ASP A 305 -22.14 -0.64 4.48
CA ASP A 305 -22.48 -2.00 4.06
C ASP A 305 -23.11 -2.01 2.66
N LEU A 306 -22.54 -2.81 1.75
CA LEU A 306 -22.96 -2.82 0.35
C LEU A 306 -24.40 -3.34 0.13
N ASN A 307 -24.98 -4.04 1.10
CA ASN A 307 -26.29 -4.67 0.97
C ASN A 307 -27.40 -3.84 1.62
N THR A 308 -27.12 -3.25 2.78
CA THR A 308 -28.09 -2.55 3.63
C THR A 308 -27.84 -1.05 3.72
N PHE A 309 -26.68 -0.57 3.26
CA PHE A 309 -26.23 0.82 3.40
C PHE A 309 -26.14 1.31 4.85
N GLU A 310 -25.99 0.37 5.81
CA GLU A 310 -25.62 0.70 7.19
C GLU A 310 -24.26 1.40 7.21
N PHE A 311 -24.19 2.52 7.91
CA PHE A 311 -22.94 3.25 8.14
C PHE A 311 -22.33 2.77 9.46
N MET A 312 -21.14 2.15 9.39
CA MET A 312 -20.42 1.69 10.57
C MET A 312 -19.85 2.90 11.33
N LYS A 313 -20.55 3.34 12.39
CA LYS A 313 -20.20 4.57 13.11
C LYS A 313 -18.90 4.44 13.93
N PRO A 314 -18.15 5.54 14.13
CA PRO A 314 -17.02 5.55 15.05
C PRO A 314 -17.49 5.31 16.49
N SER A 315 -16.60 4.76 17.32
CA SER A 315 -16.83 4.55 18.75
C SER A 315 -16.26 5.72 19.56
N PRO A 316 -16.96 6.21 20.61
CA PRO A 316 -16.47 7.31 21.45
C PRO A 316 -15.29 6.90 22.35
N TYR A 317 -15.05 5.59 22.51
CA TYR A 317 -13.94 5.07 23.32
C TYR A 317 -12.64 4.88 22.51
N GLY A 318 -12.62 5.32 21.25
CA GLY A 318 -11.62 4.91 20.27
C GLY A 318 -11.88 3.50 19.75
N GLN A 319 -11.50 3.23 18.51
CA GLN A 319 -11.51 1.89 17.94
C GLN A 319 -10.10 1.29 17.93
N ASN A 320 -10.02 -0.03 17.75
CA ASN A 320 -8.79 -0.66 17.29
C ASN A 320 -8.52 -0.17 15.87
N HIS A 321 -7.82 0.95 15.76
CA HIS A 321 -7.45 1.53 14.48
C HIS A 321 -6.57 0.59 13.69
N ASN A 322 -6.74 0.66 12.37
CA ASN A 322 -5.85 0.01 11.43
C ASN A 322 -5.00 1.05 10.71
N ARG A 323 -3.82 0.64 10.26
CA ARG A 323 -3.01 1.37 9.30
C ARG A 323 -2.88 0.54 8.02
N GLY A 324 -2.62 1.21 6.92
CA GLY A 324 -2.38 0.57 5.64
C GLY A 324 -1.03 -0.13 5.60
N ASN A 325 -1.00 -1.33 5.05
CA ASN A 325 0.22 -2.07 4.74
C ASN A 325 0.25 -2.53 3.26
N PHE A 326 1.25 -3.32 2.92
CA PHE A 326 1.30 -4.05 1.66
C PHE A 326 1.84 -5.46 1.90
N ASP A 327 1.36 -6.42 1.12
CA ASP A 327 1.99 -7.73 1.01
C ASP A 327 3.08 -7.72 -0.07
N TRP A 328 3.88 -8.78 -0.14
CA TRP A 328 4.93 -8.88 -1.16
C TRP A 328 4.41 -9.27 -2.56
N GLY A 329 3.10 -9.43 -2.72
CA GLY A 329 2.39 -9.40 -4.01
C GLY A 329 2.03 -7.98 -4.45
N LEU A 330 2.42 -6.97 -3.67
CA LEU A 330 2.08 -5.54 -3.84
C LEU A 330 0.58 -5.26 -3.81
N SER A 331 -0.16 -6.05 -3.01
CA SER A 331 -1.55 -5.79 -2.67
C SER A 331 -1.62 -4.90 -1.43
N PHE A 332 -2.57 -3.97 -1.41
CA PHE A 332 -2.86 -3.18 -0.21
C PHE A 332 -3.60 -4.04 0.83
N GLY A 333 -3.31 -3.78 2.11
CA GLY A 333 -4.03 -4.39 3.22
C GLY A 333 -4.13 -3.47 4.42
N TRP A 334 -4.77 -3.98 5.47
CA TRP A 334 -4.93 -3.31 6.76
C TRP A 334 -4.28 -4.14 7.86
N GLU A 335 -3.61 -3.47 8.80
CA GLU A 335 -3.09 -4.09 10.01
C GLU A 335 -3.31 -3.23 11.23
N SER A 336 -3.34 -3.86 12.40
CA SER A 336 -3.43 -3.13 13.67
C SER A 336 -2.19 -2.29 13.94
N LEU A 337 -2.36 -1.20 14.69
CA LEU A 337 -1.24 -0.34 15.05
C LEU A 337 -0.21 -1.08 15.93
N PRO A 338 1.11 -0.88 15.70
CA PRO A 338 2.15 -1.38 16.59
C PRO A 338 2.19 -0.59 17.90
N ASP A 339 2.74 -1.20 18.94
CA ASP A 339 2.72 -0.63 20.30
C ASP A 339 3.43 0.73 20.40
N HIS A 340 4.53 0.93 19.68
CA HIS A 340 5.23 2.22 19.69
C HIS A 340 4.38 3.36 19.12
N GLU A 341 3.55 3.08 18.13
CA GLU A 341 2.66 4.07 17.54
C GLU A 341 1.47 4.36 18.47
N LYS A 342 0.93 3.33 19.13
CA LYS A 342 -0.07 3.51 20.21
C LYS A 342 0.47 4.37 21.34
N GLN A 343 1.70 4.14 21.78
CA GLN A 343 2.35 4.91 22.86
C GLN A 343 2.67 6.35 22.47
N ARG A 344 2.96 6.60 21.18
CA ARG A 344 3.26 7.95 20.68
C ARG A 344 2.04 8.86 20.68
N ARG A 345 0.86 8.30 20.41
CA ARG A 345 -0.42 9.02 20.33
C ARG A 345 -0.97 9.22 21.74
N LYS A 346 -1.28 10.47 22.10
CA LYS A 346 -1.80 10.80 23.45
C LYS A 346 -3.32 10.74 23.51
N ASP A 347 -3.97 11.04 22.39
CA ASP A 347 -5.40 11.08 22.19
C ASP A 347 -5.71 10.91 20.69
N GLU A 348 -6.99 10.90 20.31
CA GLU A 348 -7.44 10.63 18.95
C GLU A 348 -7.22 11.77 17.95
N THR A 349 -6.86 12.97 18.42
CA THR A 349 -6.46 14.09 17.55
C THR A 349 -5.08 13.89 16.92
N TYR A 350 -4.27 12.96 17.46
CA TYR A 350 -2.94 12.66 16.93
C TYR A 350 -3.05 11.82 15.65
N PRO A 351 -2.37 12.23 14.56
CA PRO A 351 -2.34 11.46 13.33
C PRO A 351 -1.75 10.07 13.58
N ILE A 352 -2.18 9.07 12.85
CA ILE A 352 -1.57 7.74 12.80
C ILE A 352 -0.61 7.70 11.61
N LYS A 353 0.65 7.37 11.82
CA LYS A 353 1.60 7.14 10.72
C LYS A 353 1.31 5.80 10.05
N THR A 354 1.11 5.83 8.74
CA THR A 354 0.73 4.66 7.96
C THR A 354 1.77 4.33 6.89
N PRO A 355 2.29 3.08 6.81
CA PRO A 355 3.20 2.66 5.75
C PRO A 355 2.65 2.94 4.35
N THR A 356 1.40 2.54 4.14
CA THR A 356 0.66 2.77 2.91
C THR A 356 -0.72 3.35 3.22
N PHE A 357 -1.43 3.81 2.20
CA PHE A 357 -2.83 4.25 2.30
C PHE A 357 -3.68 3.53 1.25
N ALA A 358 -5.00 3.51 1.47
CA ALA A 358 -5.94 2.91 0.52
C ALA A 358 -5.94 3.65 -0.83
N GLY A 359 -5.62 4.95 -0.84
CA GLY A 359 -5.50 5.78 -2.05
C GLY A 359 -6.83 6.32 -2.58
N GLY A 360 -7.98 5.73 -2.23
CA GLY A 360 -9.31 6.25 -2.59
C GLY A 360 -9.59 7.64 -2.03
N LEU A 361 -9.32 7.82 -0.73
CA LEU A 361 -9.70 9.00 0.03
C LEU A 361 -8.47 9.63 0.71
N PHE A 362 -8.12 10.86 0.33
CA PHE A 362 -7.02 11.62 0.97
C PHE A 362 -7.04 13.10 0.60
N SER A 363 -6.36 13.91 1.40
CA SER A 363 -6.05 15.31 1.12
C SER A 363 -4.54 15.53 1.02
N ILE A 364 -4.13 16.42 0.12
CA ILE A 364 -2.74 16.80 -0.11
C ILE A 364 -2.66 18.26 -0.55
N SER A 365 -1.62 19.00 -0.14
CA SER A 365 -1.33 20.32 -0.73
C SER A 365 -1.16 20.17 -2.25
N LYS A 366 -1.83 21.02 -3.04
CA LYS A 366 -1.74 21.00 -4.50
C LYS A 366 -0.29 21.21 -4.97
N ASP A 367 0.42 22.17 -4.38
CA ASP A 367 1.83 22.43 -4.66
C ASP A 367 2.69 21.20 -4.35
N TYR A 368 2.46 20.59 -3.18
CA TYR A 368 3.20 19.38 -2.79
C TYR A 368 2.90 18.23 -3.75
N PHE A 369 1.65 18.01 -4.13
CA PHE A 369 1.23 16.98 -5.09
C PHE A 369 2.00 17.08 -6.40
N TYR A 370 2.10 18.28 -6.99
CA TYR A 370 2.89 18.48 -8.22
C TYR A 370 4.40 18.39 -7.98
N LEU A 371 4.90 18.90 -6.85
CA LEU A 371 6.31 18.83 -6.48
C LEU A 371 6.81 17.39 -6.38
N ILE A 372 6.04 16.51 -5.75
CA ILE A 372 6.37 15.08 -5.66
C ILE A 372 6.01 14.30 -6.93
N GLY A 373 5.68 14.98 -8.03
CA GLY A 373 5.43 14.37 -9.33
C GLY A 373 4.07 13.70 -9.49
N SER A 374 3.04 14.19 -8.82
CA SER A 374 1.62 13.81 -9.00
C SER A 374 1.39 12.30 -8.97
N TYR A 375 0.90 11.70 -10.05
CA TYR A 375 0.90 10.24 -10.29
C TYR A 375 1.84 9.88 -11.46
N ASP A 376 2.14 8.60 -11.61
CA ASP A 376 2.73 8.08 -12.84
C ASP A 376 1.68 8.01 -13.95
N GLU A 377 1.72 8.98 -14.87
CA GLU A 377 0.78 9.14 -16.00
C GLU A 377 0.69 7.91 -16.92
N GLN A 378 1.66 7.00 -16.86
CA GLN A 378 1.72 5.80 -17.70
C GLN A 378 1.10 4.57 -17.01
N MET A 379 0.64 4.68 -15.76
CA MET A 379 -0.21 3.67 -15.14
C MET A 379 -1.62 3.75 -15.72
N GLU A 380 -2.21 2.58 -16.00
CA GLU A 380 -3.47 2.50 -16.73
C GLU A 380 -4.60 1.99 -15.83
N ILE A 381 -5.83 2.45 -16.09
CA ILE A 381 -7.08 1.99 -15.45
C ILE A 381 -7.10 2.17 -13.93
N TRP A 382 -6.53 1.24 -13.17
CA TRP A 382 -6.56 1.19 -11.72
C TRP A 382 -5.53 0.16 -11.21
N GLY A 383 -5.01 0.39 -10.00
CA GLY A 383 -4.22 -0.58 -9.24
C GLY A 383 -2.74 -0.22 -9.20
N GLY A 384 -2.16 -0.27 -8.00
CA GLY A 384 -0.75 -0.02 -7.73
C GLY A 384 -0.41 1.45 -7.48
N GLU A 385 -1.25 2.41 -7.89
CA GLU A 385 -0.96 3.84 -7.74
C GLU A 385 -0.91 4.28 -6.28
N ASN A 386 -1.72 3.67 -5.42
CA ASN A 386 -1.72 3.94 -3.99
C ASN A 386 -0.43 3.45 -3.32
N ILE A 387 0.09 2.28 -3.71
CA ILE A 387 1.37 1.77 -3.21
C ILE A 387 2.54 2.59 -3.75
N GLU A 388 2.53 2.94 -5.04
CA GLU A 388 3.55 3.81 -5.66
C GLU A 388 3.64 5.15 -4.95
N MET A 389 2.49 5.81 -4.73
CA MET A 389 2.45 7.10 -4.06
C MET A 389 2.87 6.97 -2.59
N SER A 390 2.52 5.87 -1.90
CA SER A 390 2.96 5.63 -0.52
C SER A 390 4.48 5.56 -0.40
N PHE A 391 5.11 4.75 -1.25
CA PHE A 391 6.57 4.60 -1.28
C PHE A 391 7.26 5.91 -1.63
N ARG A 392 6.77 6.60 -2.67
CA ARG A 392 7.28 7.90 -3.10
C ARG A 392 7.18 8.97 -2.02
N VAL A 393 6.01 9.13 -1.39
CA VAL A 393 5.80 10.13 -0.33
C VAL A 393 6.80 9.93 0.79
N TRP A 394 6.93 8.70 1.31
CA TRP A 394 7.86 8.40 2.39
C TRP A 394 9.32 8.53 1.99
N GLN A 395 9.71 7.92 0.86
CA GLN A 395 11.11 7.92 0.41
C GLN A 395 11.57 9.34 0.04
N CYS A 396 10.70 10.19 -0.47
CA CYS A 396 11.03 11.56 -0.87
C CYS A 396 10.83 12.61 0.25
N GLY A 397 10.62 12.17 1.50
CA GLY A 397 10.69 13.04 2.68
C GLY A 397 9.37 13.59 3.21
N GLY A 398 8.23 13.15 2.67
CA GLY A 398 6.90 13.46 3.18
C GLY A 398 6.46 12.53 4.33
N GLN A 399 5.19 12.66 4.70
CA GLN A 399 4.54 11.80 5.70
C GLN A 399 3.19 11.35 5.18
N LEU A 400 2.86 10.07 5.39
CA LEU A 400 1.55 9.51 5.09
C LEU A 400 0.86 9.20 6.41
N GLU A 401 -0.33 9.79 6.60
CA GLU A 401 -1.01 9.79 7.90
C GLU A 401 -2.51 9.52 7.76
N ILE A 402 -3.09 8.81 8.71
CA ILE A 402 -4.54 8.67 8.88
C ILE A 402 -4.95 9.59 10.04
N ILE A 403 -6.03 10.36 9.87
CA ILE A 403 -6.56 11.28 10.88
C ILE A 403 -7.83 10.70 11.49
N PRO A 404 -7.79 10.13 12.72
CA PRO A 404 -8.93 9.43 13.32
C PRO A 404 -10.16 10.30 13.59
N CYS A 405 -9.96 11.61 13.81
CA CYS A 405 -11.08 12.53 13.94
C CYS A 405 -11.81 12.81 12.61
N SER A 406 -11.21 12.45 11.48
CA SER A 406 -11.79 12.56 10.14
C SER A 406 -12.36 11.22 9.71
N ILE A 407 -13.69 11.07 9.70
CA ILE A 407 -14.35 9.82 9.32
C ILE A 407 -15.07 9.99 7.99
N VAL A 408 -14.81 9.09 7.05
CA VAL A 408 -15.58 9.00 5.79
C VAL A 408 -15.98 7.56 5.55
N GLY A 409 -17.28 7.33 5.37
CA GLY A 409 -17.81 6.03 4.99
C GLY A 409 -17.59 5.77 3.50
N HIS A 410 -17.29 4.53 3.16
CA HIS A 410 -17.08 4.07 1.80
C HIS A 410 -17.83 2.75 1.56
N VAL A 411 -18.52 2.62 0.42
CA VAL A 411 -19.18 1.37 0.02
C VAL A 411 -18.12 0.39 -0.50
N PHE A 412 -17.60 -0.47 0.37
CA PHE A 412 -16.64 -1.51 -0.02
C PHE A 412 -17.32 -2.61 -0.82
N ARG A 413 -16.77 -2.92 -1.99
CA ARG A 413 -17.29 -3.96 -2.89
C ARG A 413 -16.42 -5.20 -2.81
N THR A 414 -17.02 -6.38 -2.98
CA THR A 414 -16.28 -7.66 -3.01
C THR A 414 -15.62 -7.94 -4.37
N LYS A 415 -16.11 -7.28 -5.43
CA LYS A 415 -15.62 -7.40 -6.80
C LYS A 415 -15.61 -6.02 -7.45
N SER A 416 -14.69 -5.82 -8.40
CA SER A 416 -14.69 -4.60 -9.22
C SER A 416 -15.88 -4.65 -10.19
N PRO A 417 -16.70 -3.59 -10.28
CA PRO A 417 -17.79 -3.48 -11.27
C PRO A 417 -17.27 -3.13 -12.67
N HIS A 418 -15.97 -2.85 -12.79
CA HIS A 418 -15.40 -2.22 -13.98
C HIS A 418 -14.83 -3.25 -14.95
N THR A 419 -15.02 -3.00 -16.23
CA THR A 419 -14.32 -3.74 -17.28
C THR A 419 -12.85 -3.32 -17.34
N PHE A 420 -11.98 -4.26 -17.67
CA PHE A 420 -10.56 -3.99 -17.91
C PHE A 420 -10.29 -4.20 -19.41
N PRO A 421 -10.27 -3.13 -20.24
CA PRO A 421 -10.18 -3.23 -21.71
C PRO A 421 -8.98 -4.04 -22.21
N LYS A 422 -7.89 -4.06 -21.43
CA LYS A 422 -6.66 -4.83 -21.69
C LYS A 422 -6.47 -6.01 -20.73
N GLY A 423 -7.52 -6.41 -20.00
CA GLY A 423 -7.48 -7.45 -18.98
C GLY A 423 -6.80 -7.03 -17.67
N THR A 424 -6.74 -7.97 -16.72
CA THR A 424 -6.15 -7.75 -15.38
C THR A 424 -4.63 -7.60 -15.40
N GLN A 425 -3.98 -7.91 -16.53
CA GLN A 425 -2.54 -7.70 -16.75
C GLN A 425 -2.13 -6.23 -16.52
N VAL A 426 -3.06 -5.28 -16.70
CA VAL A 426 -2.84 -3.86 -16.41
C VAL A 426 -2.37 -3.62 -14.98
N ILE A 427 -2.94 -4.34 -14.00
CA ILE A 427 -2.58 -4.20 -12.58
C ILE A 427 -1.13 -4.66 -12.38
N ALA A 428 -0.77 -5.84 -12.90
CA ALA A 428 0.59 -6.35 -12.84
C ALA A 428 1.58 -5.40 -13.53
N ARG A 429 1.20 -4.82 -14.67
CA ARG A 429 2.01 -3.81 -15.38
C ARG A 429 2.27 -2.58 -14.49
N ASN A 430 1.24 -2.02 -13.86
CA ASN A 430 1.38 -0.88 -12.95
C ASN A 430 2.27 -1.24 -11.74
N GLN A 431 2.11 -2.43 -11.17
CA GLN A 431 2.95 -2.92 -10.07
C GLN A 431 4.42 -3.11 -10.48
N VAL A 432 4.70 -3.58 -11.70
CA VAL A 432 6.08 -3.64 -12.21
C VAL A 432 6.67 -2.23 -12.32
N ARG A 433 5.91 -1.25 -12.81
CA ARG A 433 6.38 0.14 -12.91
C ARG A 433 6.78 0.72 -11.55
N LEU A 434 5.96 0.52 -10.51
CA LEU A 434 6.31 1.01 -9.17
C LEU A 434 7.49 0.23 -8.56
N ALA A 435 7.58 -1.08 -8.82
CA ALA A 435 8.66 -1.91 -8.30
C ALA A 435 10.01 -1.51 -8.89
N GLU A 436 10.06 -1.28 -10.21
CA GLU A 436 11.26 -0.82 -10.92
C GLU A 436 11.76 0.54 -10.43
N VAL A 437 10.85 1.44 -10.04
CA VAL A 437 11.23 2.80 -9.62
C VAL A 437 11.58 2.88 -8.14
N TRP A 438 10.85 2.18 -7.26
CA TRP A 438 10.87 2.48 -5.81
C TRP A 438 11.45 1.37 -4.93
N MET A 439 11.45 0.12 -5.37
CA MET A 439 11.73 -1.04 -4.51
C MET A 439 13.20 -1.49 -4.49
N ASP A 440 14.08 -0.88 -5.29
CA ASP A 440 15.50 -1.30 -5.40
C ASP A 440 15.59 -2.83 -5.65
N ASP A 441 16.52 -3.53 -5.00
CA ASP A 441 16.70 -4.99 -5.14
C ASP A 441 15.52 -5.80 -4.56
N TYR A 442 14.63 -5.19 -3.76
CA TYR A 442 13.50 -5.90 -3.14
C TYR A 442 12.39 -6.22 -4.15
N LYS A 443 12.42 -5.64 -5.35
CA LYS A 443 11.50 -6.01 -6.44
C LYS A 443 11.60 -7.49 -6.84
N GLU A 444 12.77 -8.11 -6.64
CA GLU A 444 12.98 -9.53 -6.95
C GLU A 444 12.08 -10.42 -6.09
N ILE A 445 11.79 -10.00 -4.85
CA ILE A 445 10.86 -10.70 -3.97
C ILE A 445 9.45 -10.73 -4.60
N PHE A 446 9.00 -9.60 -5.15
CA PHE A 446 7.72 -9.50 -5.85
C PHE A 446 7.70 -10.34 -7.14
N TYR A 447 8.75 -10.26 -7.95
CA TYR A 447 8.84 -11.01 -9.20
C TYR A 447 8.83 -12.52 -9.00
N ARG A 448 9.49 -13.05 -7.96
CA ARG A 448 9.40 -14.49 -7.68
C ARG A 448 7.98 -14.98 -7.38
N ARG A 449 7.15 -14.14 -6.76
CA ARG A 449 5.78 -14.47 -6.34
C ARG A 449 4.74 -14.23 -7.41
N ASN A 450 5.04 -13.34 -8.36
CA ASN A 450 4.17 -13.01 -9.46
C ASN A 450 4.89 -13.25 -10.80
N GLN A 451 4.72 -14.46 -11.34
CA GLN A 451 5.34 -14.87 -12.61
C GLN A 451 4.95 -13.97 -13.79
N GLN A 452 3.72 -13.45 -13.80
CA GLN A 452 3.28 -12.50 -14.82
C GLN A 452 4.07 -11.19 -14.73
N ALA A 453 4.29 -10.67 -13.52
CA ALA A 453 5.10 -9.47 -13.30
C ALA A 453 6.58 -9.70 -13.66
N ALA A 454 7.14 -10.85 -13.29
CA ALA A 454 8.51 -11.23 -13.67
C ALA A 454 8.70 -11.25 -15.20
N GLN A 455 7.74 -11.84 -15.92
CA GLN A 455 7.78 -11.89 -17.38
C GLN A 455 7.67 -10.48 -17.99
N LEU A 456 6.75 -9.65 -17.49
CA LEU A 456 6.61 -8.26 -17.92
C LEU A 456 7.90 -7.45 -17.69
N ALA A 457 8.58 -7.65 -16.56
CA ALA A 457 9.85 -7.00 -16.25
C ALA A 457 10.96 -7.46 -17.20
N LYS A 458 11.09 -8.78 -17.42
CA LYS A 458 12.06 -9.38 -18.34
C LYS A 458 11.90 -8.88 -19.77
N ASP A 459 10.66 -8.81 -20.25
CA ASP A 459 10.32 -8.35 -21.59
C ASP A 459 10.34 -6.81 -21.71
N ARG A 460 10.54 -6.09 -20.60
CA ARG A 460 10.42 -4.63 -20.52
C ARG A 460 9.08 -4.10 -21.03
N ALA A 461 8.03 -4.90 -20.90
CA ALA A 461 6.67 -4.61 -21.36
C ALA A 461 5.90 -3.65 -20.42
N PHE A 462 6.53 -3.17 -19.35
CA PHE A 462 5.97 -2.17 -18.44
C PHE A 462 6.09 -0.73 -18.93
N GLY A 463 6.76 -0.50 -20.06
CA GLY A 463 6.95 0.81 -20.68
C GLY A 463 8.06 1.63 -20.00
N ASP A 464 8.34 2.82 -20.53
CA ASP A 464 9.39 3.68 -20.00
C ASP A 464 9.06 4.21 -18.60
N VAL A 465 10.03 4.16 -17.70
CA VAL A 465 9.97 4.71 -16.32
C VAL A 465 11.01 5.81 -16.10
N GLY A 466 11.74 6.24 -17.14
CA GLY A 466 12.81 7.23 -17.04
C GLY A 466 12.39 8.51 -16.31
N ARG A 467 11.24 9.10 -16.67
CA ARG A 467 10.71 10.30 -15.97
C ARG A 467 10.49 10.10 -14.47
N ARG A 468 10.16 8.87 -14.03
CA ARG A 468 9.94 8.53 -12.62
C ARG A 468 11.26 8.30 -11.89
N VAL A 469 12.24 7.70 -12.56
CA VAL A 469 13.62 7.57 -12.07
C VAL A 469 14.26 8.96 -11.90
N ASP A 470 14.16 9.83 -12.91
CA ASP A 470 14.66 11.20 -12.85
C ASP A 470 14.00 12.01 -11.71
N LEU A 471 12.71 11.81 -11.47
CA LEU A 471 12.01 12.41 -10.33
C LEU A 471 12.60 11.93 -9.00
N ARG A 472 12.80 10.61 -8.85
CA ARG A 472 13.39 10.00 -7.65
C ARG A 472 14.78 10.55 -7.37
N GLU A 473 15.60 10.73 -8.40
CA GLU A 473 16.94 11.31 -8.31
C GLU A 473 16.92 12.80 -7.96
N ARG A 474 16.11 13.61 -8.67
CA ARG A 474 16.01 15.06 -8.43
C ARG A 474 15.55 15.39 -7.01
N LEU A 475 14.62 14.61 -6.46
CA LEU A 475 14.13 14.77 -5.09
C LEU A 475 15.04 14.13 -4.03
N GLN A 476 16.13 13.47 -4.45
CA GLN A 476 17.09 12.80 -3.57
C GLN A 476 16.41 11.81 -2.62
N CYS A 477 15.45 11.04 -3.15
CA CYS A 477 14.66 10.13 -2.34
C CYS A 477 15.51 9.01 -1.75
N LYS A 478 15.12 8.54 -0.56
CA LYS A 478 15.76 7.45 0.17
C LYS A 478 15.55 6.09 -0.52
N SER A 479 16.38 5.12 -0.18
CA SER A 479 16.25 3.74 -0.66
C SER A 479 15.06 3.02 -0.03
N PHE A 480 14.64 1.92 -0.64
CA PHE A 480 13.61 1.05 -0.09
C PHE A 480 14.06 0.39 1.23
N SER A 481 15.36 0.07 1.37
CA SER A 481 15.91 -0.36 2.68
C SER A 481 15.70 0.68 3.77
N TRP A 482 15.79 1.97 3.46
CA TRP A 482 15.49 3.03 4.42
C TRP A 482 13.99 3.03 4.77
N TYR A 483 13.11 2.87 3.79
CA TYR A 483 11.66 2.80 4.00
C TYR A 483 11.30 1.63 4.94
N LEU A 484 11.75 0.41 4.64
CA LEU A 484 11.50 -0.76 5.50
C LEU A 484 12.08 -0.57 6.91
N LYS A 485 13.26 0.05 7.06
CA LYS A 485 13.88 0.26 8.38
C LYS A 485 13.20 1.36 9.23
N ASN A 486 12.67 2.41 8.61
CA ASN A 486 12.25 3.63 9.31
C ASN A 486 10.74 3.87 9.30
N VAL A 487 10.04 3.35 8.30
CA VAL A 487 8.60 3.55 8.12
C VAL A 487 7.83 2.29 8.50
N TYR A 488 8.26 1.14 7.99
CA TYR A 488 7.55 -0.12 8.20
C TYR A 488 8.46 -1.24 8.70
N PRO A 489 9.05 -1.11 9.89
CA PRO A 489 10.03 -2.07 10.37
C PRO A 489 9.41 -3.30 11.06
N GLU A 490 8.08 -3.35 11.14
CA GLU A 490 7.30 -4.53 11.53
C GLU A 490 7.01 -5.46 10.34
N VAL A 491 7.27 -5.02 9.11
CA VAL A 491 7.06 -5.84 7.91
C VAL A 491 7.86 -7.13 8.01
N PHE A 492 7.22 -8.23 7.68
CA PHE A 492 7.93 -9.46 7.43
C PHE A 492 8.86 -9.29 6.25
N MET A 493 10.11 -9.73 6.42
CA MET A 493 11.15 -9.61 5.43
C MET A 493 11.54 -11.02 4.96
N PRO A 494 11.01 -11.49 3.82
CA PRO A 494 11.48 -12.70 3.16
C PRO A 494 12.94 -12.53 2.75
N ASP A 495 13.65 -13.65 2.63
CA ASP A 495 15.03 -13.60 2.16
C ASP A 495 15.08 -13.01 0.74
N LEU A 496 15.92 -12.00 0.54
CA LEU A 496 16.22 -11.48 -0.79
C LEU A 496 16.72 -12.60 -1.71
N ASN A 497 17.55 -13.49 -1.17
CA ASN A 497 18.06 -14.68 -1.85
C ASN A 497 17.84 -15.91 -0.95
N PRO A 498 16.66 -16.57 -1.04
CA PRO A 498 16.41 -17.82 -0.32
C PRO A 498 17.35 -18.90 -0.85
N LEU A 499 17.65 -19.89 -0.01
CA LEU A 499 18.57 -20.97 -0.36
C LEU A 499 18.05 -21.80 -1.54
N HIS A 500 16.74 -22.07 -1.53
CA HIS A 500 16.01 -22.70 -2.63
C HIS A 500 14.62 -22.08 -2.74
N PHE A 501 14.05 -22.09 -3.93
CA PHE A 501 12.66 -21.69 -4.16
C PHE A 501 12.12 -22.38 -5.41
N GLY A 502 10.80 -22.45 -5.54
CA GLY A 502 10.13 -23.08 -6.68
C GLY A 502 9.09 -24.09 -6.21
N SER A 503 8.84 -25.10 -7.03
CA SER A 503 7.94 -26.20 -6.65
C SER A 503 8.70 -27.33 -5.97
N VAL A 504 8.06 -27.97 -5.01
CA VAL A 504 8.69 -29.03 -4.20
C VAL A 504 8.16 -30.39 -4.65
N LYS A 505 8.90 -31.06 -5.52
CA LYS A 505 8.54 -32.33 -6.14
C LYS A 505 8.95 -33.53 -5.30
N ASN A 506 8.03 -34.47 -5.10
CA ASN A 506 8.32 -35.76 -4.50
C ASN A 506 8.79 -36.79 -5.54
N VAL A 507 9.88 -37.50 -5.26
CA VAL A 507 10.48 -38.48 -6.20
C VAL A 507 9.68 -39.79 -6.31
N GLY A 508 8.95 -40.16 -5.26
CA GLY A 508 8.17 -41.41 -5.19
C GLY A 508 6.79 -41.29 -5.84
N LYS A 509 6.10 -40.17 -5.62
CA LYS A 509 4.75 -39.89 -6.15
C LYS A 509 4.74 -39.20 -7.52
N ASP A 510 5.84 -38.57 -7.93
CA ASP A 510 5.92 -37.72 -9.13
C ASP A 510 4.93 -36.54 -9.09
N SER A 511 4.59 -36.09 -7.88
CA SER A 511 3.69 -34.95 -7.60
C SER A 511 4.43 -33.88 -6.80
N CYS A 512 3.92 -32.65 -6.83
CA CYS A 512 4.43 -31.53 -6.06
C CYS A 512 3.63 -31.32 -4.78
N LEU A 513 4.30 -30.83 -3.75
CA LEU A 513 3.66 -30.28 -2.56
C LEU A 513 2.79 -29.10 -2.99
N ASP A 514 1.57 -29.06 -2.49
CA ASP A 514 0.59 -28.06 -2.86
C ASP A 514 -0.19 -27.60 -1.62
N ALA A 515 -0.31 -26.29 -1.45
CA ALA A 515 -1.03 -25.69 -0.33
C ALA A 515 -2.53 -26.05 -0.31
N GLY A 516 -3.09 -26.43 -1.46
CA GLY A 516 -4.53 -26.68 -1.63
C GLY A 516 -5.34 -25.39 -1.74
N GLU A 517 -6.63 -25.53 -2.02
CA GLU A 517 -7.53 -24.38 -2.17
C GLU A 517 -7.82 -23.71 -0.81
N ASN A 518 -7.73 -22.38 -0.78
CA ASN A 518 -8.09 -21.54 0.38
C ASN A 518 -7.38 -21.97 1.68
N ASN A 519 -6.09 -22.31 1.60
CA ASN A 519 -5.29 -22.62 2.78
C ASN A 519 -4.72 -21.34 3.39
N GLU A 520 -5.45 -20.83 4.39
CA GLU A 520 -5.12 -19.60 5.12
C GLU A 520 -4.34 -19.84 6.42
N GLY A 521 -3.88 -21.09 6.64
CA GLY A 521 -3.34 -21.57 7.91
C GLY A 521 -4.21 -22.67 8.53
N GLY A 522 -3.60 -23.59 9.27
CA GLY A 522 -4.26 -24.66 10.03
C GLY A 522 -4.71 -25.89 9.23
N LYS A 523 -4.63 -25.86 7.89
CA LYS A 523 -5.02 -26.98 7.02
C LYS A 523 -3.82 -27.83 6.58
N PRO A 524 -4.00 -29.15 6.41
CA PRO A 524 -2.96 -30.02 5.86
C PRO A 524 -2.68 -29.70 4.39
N LEU A 525 -1.47 -30.00 3.95
CA LEU A 525 -1.09 -29.88 2.54
C LEU A 525 -1.60 -31.08 1.74
N ILE A 526 -1.61 -30.95 0.42
CA ILE A 526 -1.92 -32.04 -0.51
C ILE A 526 -0.73 -32.29 -1.44
N LEU A 527 -0.83 -33.37 -2.22
CA LEU A 527 0.03 -33.61 -3.36
C LEU A 527 -0.78 -33.41 -4.63
N TYR A 528 -0.25 -32.63 -5.57
CA TYR A 528 -0.91 -32.32 -6.82
C TYR A 528 0.06 -32.44 -7.99
N PRO A 529 -0.39 -32.74 -9.23
CA PRO A 529 0.48 -32.69 -10.41
C PRO A 529 1.29 -31.39 -10.48
N CYS A 530 2.61 -31.53 -10.68
CA CYS A 530 3.49 -30.38 -10.79
C CYS A 530 3.13 -29.57 -12.04
N HIS A 531 2.67 -28.33 -11.87
CA HIS A 531 2.22 -27.48 -12.98
C HIS A 531 3.19 -26.34 -13.31
N GLY A 532 4.15 -26.03 -12.43
CA GLY A 532 5.19 -25.02 -12.69
C GLY A 532 4.66 -23.58 -12.80
N LEU A 533 3.47 -23.31 -12.27
CA LEU A 533 2.82 -21.99 -12.33
C LEU A 533 3.06 -21.15 -11.06
N GLY A 534 3.86 -21.66 -10.11
CA GLY A 534 3.97 -21.07 -8.78
C GLY A 534 2.66 -21.20 -8.00
N GLY A 535 2.12 -20.09 -7.49
CA GLY A 535 0.85 -20.07 -6.76
C GLY A 535 0.87 -21.03 -5.56
N ASN A 536 -0.11 -21.94 -5.49
CA ASN A 536 -0.22 -22.93 -4.40
C ASN A 536 0.98 -23.90 -4.31
N GLN A 537 1.76 -24.05 -5.38
CA GLN A 537 2.96 -24.89 -5.42
C GLN A 537 4.26 -24.10 -5.22
N TYR A 538 4.19 -22.82 -4.84
CA TYR A 538 5.38 -22.02 -4.55
C TYR A 538 5.82 -22.20 -3.10
N PHE A 539 7.07 -22.64 -2.90
CA PHE A 539 7.71 -22.71 -1.59
C PHE A 539 9.12 -22.10 -1.63
N GLU A 540 9.54 -21.50 -0.53
CA GLU A 540 10.90 -21.00 -0.30
C GLU A 540 11.57 -21.75 0.85
N TYR A 541 12.80 -22.20 0.67
CA TYR A 541 13.65 -22.65 1.76
C TYR A 541 14.50 -21.48 2.28
N SER A 542 14.19 -21.02 3.49
CA SER A 542 14.81 -19.84 4.08
C SER A 542 16.21 -20.13 4.63
N THR A 543 17.02 -19.08 4.74
CA THR A 543 18.29 -19.05 5.46
C THR A 543 18.15 -19.37 6.95
N HIS A 544 16.93 -19.29 7.48
CA HIS A 544 16.58 -19.67 8.85
C HIS A 544 16.02 -21.09 8.95
N HIS A 545 16.12 -21.87 7.86
CA HIS A 545 15.73 -23.27 7.79
C HIS A 545 14.21 -23.47 7.92
N GLU A 546 13.40 -22.57 7.35
CA GLU A 546 11.94 -22.75 7.23
C GLU A 546 11.58 -23.10 5.78
N ILE A 547 10.50 -23.87 5.59
CA ILE A 547 9.87 -24.08 4.28
C ILE A 547 8.63 -23.20 4.24
N ARG A 548 8.70 -22.08 3.51
CA ARG A 548 7.71 -21.01 3.53
C ARG A 548 6.80 -21.07 2.31
N HIS A 549 5.50 -20.95 2.52
CA HIS A 549 4.52 -20.64 1.48
C HIS A 549 4.05 -19.19 1.71
N ASN A 550 4.65 -18.24 0.98
CA ASN A 550 4.53 -16.81 1.29
C ASN A 550 3.99 -15.96 0.14
N ILE A 551 2.98 -16.46 -0.58
CA ILE A 551 2.31 -15.73 -1.67
C ILE A 551 1.29 -14.71 -1.14
N GLN A 552 0.34 -15.16 -0.31
CA GLN A 552 -0.75 -14.34 0.23
C GLN A 552 -0.59 -14.07 1.73
N LYS A 553 -0.32 -15.12 2.49
CA LYS A 553 0.02 -15.07 3.91
C LYS A 553 1.40 -15.64 4.12
N GLU A 554 2.02 -15.27 5.22
CA GLU A 554 3.36 -15.72 5.61
C GLU A 554 3.26 -17.04 6.33
N LEU A 555 3.03 -18.12 5.57
CA LEU A 555 2.84 -19.44 6.13
C LEU A 555 4.14 -20.24 6.05
N CYS A 556 4.37 -21.06 7.06
CA CYS A 556 5.50 -21.95 7.20
C CYS A 556 4.99 -23.38 7.36
N LEU A 557 5.67 -24.33 6.72
CA LEU A 557 5.43 -25.75 6.89
C LEU A 557 5.70 -26.10 8.36
N HIS A 558 4.69 -26.65 9.02
CA HIS A 558 4.67 -26.92 10.45
C HIS A 558 4.52 -28.42 10.68
N GLY A 559 5.49 -29.00 11.40
CA GLY A 559 5.46 -30.38 11.85
C GLY A 559 4.38 -30.62 12.90
N THR A 560 3.59 -31.66 12.72
CA THR A 560 2.52 -32.08 13.64
C THR A 560 2.58 -33.59 13.86
N ASP A 561 1.99 -34.09 14.94
CA ASP A 561 1.79 -35.53 15.11
C ASP A 561 0.72 -36.00 14.10
N GLY A 562 1.18 -36.37 12.90
CA GLY A 562 0.34 -36.70 11.74
C GLY A 562 0.69 -35.90 10.48
N ALA A 563 -0.34 -35.35 9.83
CA ALA A 563 -0.22 -34.61 8.58
C ALA A 563 0.32 -33.20 8.81
N VAL A 564 1.40 -32.84 8.10
CA VAL A 564 1.99 -31.49 8.20
C VAL A 564 1.02 -30.43 7.70
N LYS A 565 1.11 -29.25 8.29
CA LYS A 565 0.20 -28.13 8.03
C LYS A 565 0.98 -26.90 7.60
N LEU A 566 0.27 -25.94 7.01
CA LEU A 566 0.74 -24.57 6.93
C LEU A 566 0.23 -23.81 8.15
N GLU A 567 1.12 -23.15 8.88
CA GLU A 567 0.79 -22.27 10.02
C GLU A 567 1.51 -20.94 9.84
N ASP A 568 1.08 -19.89 10.55
CA ASP A 568 1.80 -18.61 10.53
C ASP A 568 3.28 -18.81 10.87
N CYS A 569 4.16 -18.20 10.09
CA CYS A 569 5.60 -18.23 10.37
C CYS A 569 5.90 -17.60 11.72
N GLN A 570 6.60 -18.34 12.57
CA GLN A 570 7.01 -17.90 13.91
C GLN A 570 8.11 -16.83 13.82
N TYR A 571 8.99 -16.95 12.82
CA TYR A 571 10.02 -15.96 12.58
C TYR A 571 9.50 -14.82 11.69
N LYS A 572 9.41 -13.64 12.29
CA LYS A 572 9.02 -12.38 11.62
C LYS A 572 10.16 -11.35 11.63
N GLY A 573 11.39 -11.81 11.85
CA GLY A 573 12.57 -10.96 12.06
C GLY A 573 12.72 -10.47 13.51
N ARG A 574 13.80 -9.72 13.78
CA ARG A 574 14.13 -9.15 15.11
C ARG A 574 14.18 -10.22 16.20
N ASN A 575 13.52 -9.99 17.35
CA ASN A 575 13.54 -10.83 18.56
C ASN A 575 12.68 -12.10 18.45
N THR A 576 12.20 -12.45 17.26
CA THR A 576 11.46 -13.71 17.02
C THR A 576 12.43 -14.81 16.62
N PHE A 577 12.04 -16.07 16.82
CA PHE A 577 12.86 -17.23 16.52
C PHE A 577 12.03 -18.32 15.84
N VAL A 578 12.69 -19.15 15.04
CA VAL A 578 12.08 -20.34 14.44
C VAL A 578 11.97 -21.42 15.51
N GLY A 579 10.75 -21.84 15.84
CA GLY A 579 10.49 -22.94 16.76
C GLY A 579 10.80 -24.31 16.14
N ALA A 580 10.81 -25.34 16.99
CA ALA A 580 11.26 -26.68 16.61
C ALA A 580 10.39 -27.32 15.52
N GLU A 581 9.11 -26.96 15.47
CA GLU A 581 8.10 -27.49 14.57
C GLU A 581 8.19 -26.91 13.15
N GLN A 582 8.80 -25.72 13.00
CA GLN A 582 8.96 -25.04 11.71
C GLN A 582 10.41 -25.04 11.21
N LYS A 583 11.33 -25.64 11.98
CA LYS A 583 12.74 -25.75 11.61
C LYS A 583 13.00 -27.05 10.86
N TRP A 584 13.32 -26.92 9.58
CA TRP A 584 13.57 -28.02 8.63
C TRP A 584 15.00 -28.01 8.14
N GLU A 585 15.67 -29.15 8.13
CA GLU A 585 16.96 -29.34 7.46
C GLU A 585 16.73 -30.06 6.12
N LEU A 586 17.11 -29.42 5.02
CA LEU A 586 17.26 -30.10 3.74
C LEU A 586 18.63 -30.81 3.72
N ARG A 587 18.63 -32.11 3.93
CA ARG A 587 19.86 -32.92 3.97
C ARG A 587 20.37 -33.22 2.56
N GLU A 588 21.66 -33.55 2.43
CA GLU A 588 22.31 -33.89 1.14
C GLU A 588 21.61 -35.03 0.38
N ASN A 589 20.95 -35.93 1.11
CA ASN A 589 20.14 -37.01 0.58
C ASN A 589 18.69 -36.61 0.26
N GLN A 590 18.40 -35.32 0.08
CA GLN A 590 17.09 -34.78 -0.33
C GLN A 590 15.95 -35.04 0.67
N LEU A 591 16.28 -35.32 1.92
CA LEU A 591 15.29 -35.45 2.99
C LEU A 591 15.00 -34.08 3.60
N PHE A 592 13.72 -33.74 3.73
CA PHE A 592 13.29 -32.69 4.66
C PHE A 592 13.14 -33.29 6.06
N TYR A 593 14.10 -32.96 6.91
CA TYR A 593 14.24 -33.47 8.27
C TYR A 593 13.81 -32.43 9.30
N ILE A 594 13.08 -32.84 10.34
CA ILE A 594 12.73 -31.97 11.47
C ILE A 594 13.60 -32.33 12.69
N PRO A 595 14.60 -31.49 13.08
CA PRO A 595 15.55 -31.84 14.13
C PRO A 595 14.92 -32.04 15.50
N GLY A 596 13.89 -31.25 15.83
CA GLY A 596 13.25 -31.32 17.14
C GLY A 596 12.62 -32.69 17.44
N TRP A 597 12.13 -33.39 16.42
CA TRP A 597 11.38 -34.64 16.60
C TRP A 597 12.05 -35.86 15.97
N ASN A 598 13.16 -35.64 15.26
CA ASN A 598 13.90 -36.69 14.56
C ASN A 598 13.07 -37.46 13.51
N LEU A 599 12.21 -36.74 12.77
CA LEU A 599 11.34 -37.29 11.73
C LEU A 599 11.61 -36.63 10.37
N CYS A 600 11.12 -37.25 9.30
CA CYS A 600 11.25 -36.78 7.92
C CYS A 600 9.88 -36.67 7.24
N LEU A 601 9.75 -35.72 6.32
CA LEU A 601 8.53 -35.54 5.53
C LEU A 601 8.35 -36.68 4.52
N SER A 602 7.16 -37.27 4.47
CA SER A 602 6.82 -38.39 3.58
C SER A 602 5.52 -38.17 2.82
N ALA A 603 5.53 -38.62 1.57
CA ALA A 603 4.41 -38.61 0.63
C ALA A 603 3.62 -39.94 0.57
N ARG A 604 3.82 -40.86 1.53
CA ARG A 604 3.15 -42.17 1.55
C ARG A 604 1.66 -42.10 1.88
N HIS A 605 1.29 -41.16 2.73
CA HIS A 605 -0.08 -41.00 3.21
C HIS A 605 -0.90 -40.11 2.25
N GLU A 606 -2.20 -40.02 2.48
CA GLU A 606 -3.10 -39.15 1.69
C GLU A 606 -2.64 -37.69 1.74
N HIS A 607 -2.29 -37.22 2.94
CA HIS A 607 -1.63 -35.94 3.16
C HIS A 607 -0.14 -36.17 3.49
N PRO A 608 0.77 -35.25 3.12
CA PRO A 608 2.15 -35.33 3.55
C PRO A 608 2.24 -35.36 5.09
N SER A 609 3.04 -36.28 5.63
CA SER A 609 3.12 -36.53 7.07
C SER A 609 4.55 -36.78 7.54
N LEU A 610 4.79 -36.59 8.83
CA LEU A 610 6.07 -36.92 9.45
C LEU A 610 6.17 -38.41 9.77
N VAL A 611 7.28 -39.04 9.37
CA VAL A 611 7.57 -40.46 9.62
C VAL A 611 9.05 -40.65 9.97
N ALA A 612 9.42 -41.86 10.42
CA ALA A 612 10.82 -42.19 10.66
C ALA A 612 11.66 -42.03 9.37
N CYS A 613 12.80 -41.36 9.49
CA CYS A 613 13.67 -41.06 8.37
C CYS A 613 14.26 -42.33 7.73
N ASN A 614 14.04 -42.49 6.43
CA ASN A 614 14.63 -43.57 5.63
C ASN A 614 15.11 -43.00 4.28
N PRO A 615 16.43 -42.82 4.08
CA PRO A 615 16.97 -42.24 2.83
C PRO A 615 16.79 -43.14 1.60
N SER A 616 16.45 -44.42 1.77
CA SER A 616 16.14 -45.32 0.65
C SER A 616 14.66 -45.23 0.23
N ASP A 617 13.81 -44.60 1.04
CA ASP A 617 12.39 -44.47 0.74
C ASP A 617 12.15 -43.30 -0.22
N ARG A 618 11.86 -43.61 -1.48
CA ARG A 618 11.63 -42.60 -2.52
C ARG A 618 10.49 -41.62 -2.20
N TYR A 619 9.54 -42.01 -1.35
CA TYR A 619 8.46 -41.13 -0.90
C TYR A 619 8.93 -40.07 0.11
N GLN A 620 10.15 -40.15 0.65
CA GLN A 620 10.75 -39.15 1.53
C GLN A 620 11.74 -38.23 0.83
N LEU A 621 12.02 -38.47 -0.46
CA LEU A 621 12.95 -37.66 -1.24
C LEU A 621 12.21 -36.52 -1.94
N TRP A 622 12.69 -35.29 -1.72
CA TRP A 622 12.07 -34.06 -2.21
C TRP A 622 13.06 -33.17 -2.96
N LEU A 623 12.62 -32.61 -4.08
CA LEU A 623 13.43 -31.80 -4.97
C LEU A 623 12.77 -30.45 -5.21
N TYR A 624 13.54 -29.36 -5.15
CA TYR A 624 13.11 -28.09 -5.71
C TYR A 624 13.24 -28.17 -7.24
N VAL A 625 12.16 -27.82 -7.95
CA VAL A 625 12.05 -27.81 -9.41
C VAL A 625 11.56 -26.48 -9.95
#